data_AF-A0A418R200-F1
#
_entry.id   AF-A0A418R200-F1
#
_cell.length_a   1.000
_cell.length_b   1.000
_cell.length_c   1.000
_cell.angle_alpha   90.00
_cell.angle_beta   90.00
_cell.angle_gamma   90.00
#
_symmetry.space_group_name_H-M   'P 1'
#
loop_
_entity.id
_entity.type
_entity.pdbx_description
1 polymer ?
#
loop_
_entity_poly.entity_id
_entity_poly.type
_entity_poly.pdbx_seq_one_letter_code
_entity_poly.pdbx_strand_id
1 'polypeptide(L)'
;MDFSIAWQKLNGMGRSFMAVLPNLLIGLVVLVVFIFIARGIRSLVLRVAQNRHQSQSLTLLLSRLAYVFVLIFGILVMFTIMIPSFTPTSLLSALGVGGVAIGFAFKDIFQNFLAGVLLLLTEPFRINDQIKYKDFEGTVENIQTRATTIKTYDGRRVVIPNAELFINAVTVNTAYDQRRLQYDIGIGYGDDIAAARKLIIEAMQEAPNVLNDPVPEALIVDLAGSSVNIRARWWIKPPRRADFMDSQNEVLELIKNKLTAAGIDLPFPTQQILWHDQTEETDGNRQTQREGWPAGKGEVPRSRAQVRAEAEEQRQQLASNKPEPRQLTKSTEKLQPEPRQPQADSVS
;
A
#
# COMPACT_ATOMS: atom_id res chain seq x y z
N MET A 1 -38.06 -35.77 61.52
CA MET A 1 -37.47 -35.85 60.17
C MET A 1 -37.94 -37.16 59.56
N ASP A 2 -38.70 -37.11 58.47
CA ASP A 2 -39.25 -38.32 57.84
C ASP A 2 -38.14 -39.12 57.15
N PHE A 3 -37.57 -40.08 57.88
CA PHE A 3 -36.56 -41.02 57.38
C PHE A 3 -37.10 -41.90 56.23
N SER A 4 -38.42 -42.00 56.07
CA SER A 4 -39.09 -42.73 54.99
C SER A 4 -38.86 -42.10 53.61
N ILE A 5 -38.88 -40.77 53.52
CA ILE A 5 -38.62 -40.02 52.28
C ILE A 5 -37.15 -40.14 51.88
N ALA A 6 -36.25 -40.09 52.86
CA ALA A 6 -34.83 -40.32 52.64
C ALA A 6 -34.55 -41.76 52.16
N TRP A 7 -35.21 -42.77 52.73
CA TRP A 7 -35.05 -44.17 52.34
C TRP A 7 -35.65 -44.48 50.96
N GLN A 8 -36.78 -43.86 50.60
CA GLN A 8 -37.36 -43.96 49.26
C GLN A 8 -36.47 -43.30 48.20
N LYS A 9 -35.88 -42.14 48.50
CA LYS A 9 -34.88 -41.51 47.61
C LYS A 9 -33.62 -42.37 47.48
N LEU A 10 -33.10 -42.95 48.56
CA LEU A 10 -31.95 -43.85 48.54
C LEU A 10 -32.20 -45.11 47.70
N ASN A 11 -33.35 -45.77 47.88
CA ASN A 11 -33.73 -46.92 47.07
C ASN A 11 -33.97 -46.57 45.60
N GLY A 12 -34.53 -45.39 45.32
CA GLY A 12 -34.66 -44.85 43.96
C GLY A 12 -33.30 -44.62 43.31
N MET A 13 -32.36 -44.00 44.03
CA MET A 13 -30.97 -43.80 43.57
C MET A 13 -30.23 -45.12 43.35
N GLY A 14 -30.42 -46.12 44.22
CA GLY A 14 -29.83 -47.45 44.06
C GLY A 14 -30.33 -48.20 42.83
N ARG A 15 -31.62 -48.12 42.52
CA ARG A 15 -32.19 -48.71 41.29
C ARG A 15 -31.70 -48.00 40.02
N SER A 16 -31.64 -46.66 40.03
CA SER A 16 -31.07 -45.88 38.93
C SER A 16 -29.59 -46.18 38.70
N PHE A 17 -28.81 -46.36 39.78
CA PHE A 17 -27.40 -46.74 39.69
C PHE A 17 -27.22 -48.13 39.07
N MET A 18 -28.01 -49.12 39.51
CA MET A 18 -28.00 -50.46 38.94
C MET A 18 -28.43 -50.48 37.46
N ALA A 19 -29.32 -49.58 37.03
CA ALA A 19 -29.74 -49.47 35.64
C ALA A 19 -28.68 -48.86 34.70
N VAL A 20 -27.77 -48.03 35.23
CA VAL A 20 -26.69 -47.38 34.45
C VAL A 20 -25.45 -48.27 34.36
N LEU A 21 -25.23 -49.16 35.34
CA LEU A 21 -24.09 -50.08 35.42
C LEU A 21 -23.80 -50.88 34.12
N PRO A 22 -24.80 -51.50 33.45
CA PRO A 22 -24.59 -52.19 32.18
C PRO A 22 -24.07 -51.24 31.07
N ASN A 23 -24.60 -50.03 31.01
CA ASN A 23 -24.20 -49.03 30.02
C ASN A 23 -22.76 -48.53 30.27
N LEU A 24 -22.35 -48.42 31.54
CA LEU A 24 -20.95 -48.12 31.91
C LEU A 24 -20.00 -49.21 31.43
N LEU A 25 -20.36 -50.48 31.64
CA LEU A 25 -19.56 -51.62 31.20
C LEU A 25 -19.45 -51.68 29.67
N ILE A 26 -20.58 -51.54 28.96
CA ILE A 26 -20.59 -51.54 27.50
C ILE A 26 -19.78 -50.35 26.96
N GLY A 27 -19.95 -49.15 27.53
CA GLY A 27 -19.17 -47.98 27.15
C GLY A 27 -17.66 -48.16 27.34
N LEU A 28 -17.24 -48.77 28.45
CA LEU A 28 -15.83 -49.09 28.71
C LEU A 28 -15.28 -50.12 27.71
N VAL A 29 -16.04 -51.17 27.41
CA VAL A 29 -15.67 -52.17 26.39
C VAL A 29 -15.51 -51.50 25.03
N VAL A 30 -16.43 -50.62 24.64
CA VAL A 30 -16.35 -49.86 23.39
C VAL A 30 -15.10 -48.97 23.37
N LEU A 31 -14.78 -48.27 24.45
CA LEU A 31 -13.55 -47.47 24.55
C LEU A 31 -12.30 -48.33 24.34
N VAL A 32 -12.24 -49.49 24.98
CA VAL A 32 -11.12 -50.44 24.83
C VAL A 32 -10.98 -50.88 23.37
N VAL A 33 -12.10 -51.23 22.71
CA VAL A 33 -12.13 -51.57 21.28
C VAL A 33 -11.58 -50.40 20.44
N PHE A 34 -12.02 -49.17 20.67
CA PHE A 34 -11.51 -47.99 19.94
C PHE A 34 -10.02 -47.72 20.19
N ILE A 35 -9.49 -47.99 21.38
CA ILE A 35 -8.04 -47.89 21.65
C ILE A 35 -7.27 -48.91 20.80
N PHE A 36 -7.77 -50.14 20.66
CA PHE A 36 -7.15 -51.16 19.79
C PHE A 36 -7.23 -50.74 18.32
N ILE A 37 -8.38 -50.25 17.86
CA ILE A 37 -8.56 -49.74 16.50
C ILE A 37 -7.60 -48.57 16.24
N ALA A 38 -7.50 -47.61 17.15
CA ALA A 38 -6.61 -46.46 17.02
C ALA A 38 -5.14 -46.88 16.92
N ARG A 39 -4.71 -47.87 17.72
CA ARG A 39 -3.35 -48.45 17.62
C ARG A 39 -3.14 -49.15 16.29
N GLY A 40 -4.14 -49.90 15.81
CA GLY A 40 -4.12 -50.56 14.51
C GLY A 40 -3.98 -49.55 13.36
N ILE A 41 -4.80 -48.50 13.35
CA ILE A 41 -4.76 -47.41 12.38
C ILE A 41 -3.39 -46.72 12.41
N ARG A 42 -2.85 -46.41 13.59
CA ARG A 42 -1.51 -45.84 13.72
C ARG A 42 -0.47 -46.73 13.07
N SER A 43 -0.49 -48.04 13.35
CA SER A 43 0.44 -49.00 12.75
C SER A 43 0.26 -49.11 11.24
N LEU A 44 -0.97 -49.02 10.73
CA LEU A 44 -1.28 -49.06 9.31
C LEU A 44 -0.71 -47.82 8.60
N VAL A 45 -0.95 -46.63 9.14
CA VAL A 45 -0.42 -45.37 8.60
C VAL A 45 1.11 -45.40 8.54
N LEU A 46 1.78 -45.88 9.60
CA LEU A 46 3.23 -46.03 9.61
C LEU A 46 3.74 -47.00 8.54
N ARG A 47 3.08 -48.16 8.36
CA ARG A 47 3.45 -49.17 7.35
C ARG A 47 3.25 -48.65 5.92
N VAL A 48 2.12 -48.00 5.64
CA VAL A 48 1.82 -47.47 4.30
C VAL A 48 2.79 -46.35 3.92
N ALA A 49 3.14 -45.48 4.86
CA ALA A 49 4.04 -44.36 4.61
C ALA A 49 5.51 -44.78 4.41
N GLN A 50 5.96 -45.87 5.06
CA GLN A 50 7.29 -46.46 4.81
C GLN A 50 7.47 -46.91 3.35
N ASN A 51 6.40 -47.38 2.71
CA ASN A 51 6.42 -47.81 1.31
C ASN A 51 6.44 -46.64 0.30
N ARG A 52 6.34 -45.38 0.74
CA ARG A 52 6.17 -44.21 -0.15
C ARG A 52 7.26 -43.13 -0.05
N HIS A 53 8.43 -43.44 0.52
CA HIS A 53 9.54 -42.48 0.66
C HIS A 53 9.13 -41.09 1.21
N GLN A 54 8.12 -41.03 2.09
CA GLN A 54 7.70 -39.77 2.71
C GLN A 54 8.64 -39.37 3.85
N SER A 55 8.73 -38.06 4.13
CA SER A 55 9.50 -37.56 5.28
C SER A 55 9.00 -38.19 6.59
N GLN A 56 9.92 -38.65 7.42
CA GLN A 56 9.62 -39.31 8.69
C GLN A 56 8.76 -38.44 9.61
N SER A 57 8.99 -37.13 9.63
CA SER A 57 8.24 -36.17 10.44
C SER A 57 6.75 -36.09 10.05
N LEU A 58 6.42 -36.00 8.76
CA LEU A 58 5.03 -35.96 8.29
C LEU A 58 4.29 -37.26 8.63
N THR A 59 4.94 -38.40 8.44
CA THR A 59 4.40 -39.72 8.79
C THR A 59 4.07 -39.82 10.28
N LEU A 60 4.98 -39.37 11.14
CA LEU A 60 4.76 -39.35 12.59
C LEU A 60 3.59 -38.44 12.97
N LEU A 61 3.52 -37.24 12.39
CA LEU A 61 2.42 -36.30 12.61
C LEU A 61 1.07 -36.89 12.18
N LEU A 62 0.96 -37.40 10.96
CA LEU A 62 -0.27 -38.02 10.44
C LEU A 62 -0.72 -39.22 11.28
N SER A 63 0.22 -40.09 11.68
CA SER A 63 -0.10 -41.25 12.52
C SER A 63 -0.62 -40.85 13.90
N ARG A 64 -0.09 -39.76 14.47
CA ARG A 64 -0.52 -39.21 15.76
C ARG A 64 -1.89 -38.55 15.65
N LEU A 65 -2.12 -37.76 14.59
CA LEU A 65 -3.43 -37.14 14.33
C LEU A 65 -4.52 -38.19 14.11
N ALA A 66 -4.25 -39.22 13.30
CA ALA A 66 -5.17 -40.33 13.08
C ALA A 66 -5.50 -41.08 14.38
N TYR A 67 -4.48 -41.36 15.21
CA TYR A 67 -4.69 -41.98 16.52
C TYR A 67 -5.58 -41.12 17.44
N VAL A 68 -5.27 -39.84 17.58
CA VAL A 68 -6.02 -38.90 18.43
C VAL A 68 -7.46 -38.75 17.91
N PHE A 69 -7.65 -38.65 16.60
CA PHE A 69 -8.99 -38.54 15.99
C PHE A 69 -9.86 -39.75 16.31
N VAL A 70 -9.34 -40.96 16.11
CA VAL A 70 -10.07 -42.21 16.39
C VAL A 70 -10.34 -42.36 17.89
N LEU A 71 -9.40 -41.96 18.75
CA LEU A 71 -9.58 -41.98 20.19
C LEU A 71 -10.67 -41.02 20.64
N ILE A 72 -10.66 -39.77 20.16
CA ILE A 72 -11.70 -38.78 20.43
C ILE A 72 -13.04 -39.32 19.97
N PHE A 73 -13.14 -39.84 18.74
CA PHE A 73 -14.37 -40.45 18.23
C PHE A 73 -14.86 -41.60 19.12
N GLY A 74 -13.96 -42.47 19.58
CA GLY A 74 -14.31 -43.55 20.52
C GLY A 74 -14.83 -43.05 21.87
N ILE A 75 -14.25 -41.98 22.41
CA ILE A 75 -14.73 -41.32 23.64
C ILE A 75 -16.15 -40.75 23.43
N LEU A 76 -16.42 -40.15 22.27
CA LEU A 76 -17.75 -39.63 21.92
C LEU A 76 -18.80 -40.75 21.86
N VAL A 77 -18.47 -41.88 21.23
CA VAL A 77 -19.36 -43.05 21.16
C VAL A 77 -19.59 -43.63 22.55
N MET A 78 -18.54 -43.73 23.37
CA MET A 78 -18.63 -44.18 24.77
C MET A 78 -19.62 -43.32 25.58
N PHE A 79 -19.50 -42.00 25.53
CA PHE A 79 -20.40 -41.10 26.26
C PHE A 79 -21.87 -41.25 25.82
N THR A 80 -22.12 -41.48 24.53
CA THR A 80 -23.48 -41.71 23.99
C THR A 80 -24.10 -42.99 24.54
N ILE A 81 -23.30 -44.03 24.80
CA ILE A 81 -23.78 -45.30 25.38
C ILE A 81 -23.97 -45.16 26.90
N MET A 82 -23.03 -44.52 27.59
CA MET A 82 -23.04 -44.41 29.07
C MET A 82 -24.12 -43.49 29.61
N ILE A 83 -24.46 -42.43 28.86
CA ILE A 83 -25.36 -41.38 29.31
C ILE A 83 -26.54 -41.31 28.32
N PRO A 84 -27.68 -41.96 28.61
CA PRO A 84 -28.84 -41.98 27.71
C PRO A 84 -29.43 -40.59 27.44
N SER A 85 -29.21 -39.62 28.34
CA SER A 85 -29.61 -38.22 28.15
C SER A 85 -28.67 -37.46 27.19
N PHE A 86 -27.52 -38.03 26.86
CA PHE A 86 -26.58 -37.49 25.88
C PHE A 86 -26.98 -38.01 24.49
N THR A 87 -27.81 -37.24 23.81
CA THR A 87 -28.33 -37.63 22.50
C THR A 87 -27.29 -37.41 21.41
N PRO A 88 -27.37 -38.16 20.29
CA PRO A 88 -26.60 -37.85 19.09
C PRO A 88 -26.73 -36.39 18.64
N THR A 89 -27.89 -35.77 18.89
CA THR A 89 -28.15 -34.35 18.61
C THR A 89 -27.28 -33.43 19.47
N SER A 90 -27.19 -33.64 20.79
CA SER A 90 -26.30 -32.82 21.65
C SER A 90 -24.83 -32.97 21.27
N LEU A 91 -24.44 -34.18 20.85
CA LEU A 91 -23.10 -34.43 20.37
C LEU A 91 -22.83 -33.69 19.05
N LEU A 92 -23.79 -33.72 18.13
CA LEU A 92 -23.71 -33.00 16.87
C LEU A 92 -23.68 -31.48 17.07
N SER A 93 -24.40 -30.95 18.05
CA SER A 93 -24.32 -29.53 18.42
C SER A 93 -22.94 -29.15 18.97
N ALA A 94 -22.37 -29.95 19.87
CA ALA A 94 -21.03 -29.72 20.42
C ALA A 94 -19.94 -29.85 19.34
N LEU A 95 -20.04 -30.86 18.47
CA LEU A 95 -19.19 -31.05 17.31
C LEU A 95 -19.37 -29.94 16.26
N GLY A 96 -20.58 -29.42 16.09
CA GLY A 96 -20.87 -28.32 15.18
C GLY A 96 -20.14 -27.05 15.59
N VAL A 97 -20.23 -26.68 16.87
CA VAL A 97 -19.49 -25.53 17.43
C VAL A 97 -17.98 -25.74 17.32
N GLY A 98 -17.48 -26.92 17.71
CA GLY A 98 -16.06 -27.26 17.58
C GLY A 98 -15.58 -27.29 16.11
N GLY A 99 -16.41 -27.77 15.20
CA GLY A 99 -16.14 -27.86 13.78
C GLY A 99 -16.07 -26.49 13.10
N VAL A 100 -16.94 -25.55 13.49
CA VAL A 100 -16.86 -24.15 13.05
C VAL A 100 -15.55 -23.51 13.52
N ALA A 101 -15.16 -23.70 14.78
CA ALA A 101 -13.90 -23.18 15.30
C ALA A 101 -12.67 -23.74 14.54
N ILE A 102 -12.66 -25.04 14.26
CA ILE A 102 -11.63 -25.68 13.42
C ILE A 102 -11.69 -25.12 12.00
N GLY A 103 -12.87 -24.98 11.41
CA GLY A 103 -13.05 -24.41 10.07
C GLY A 103 -12.46 -22.99 9.95
N PHE A 104 -12.69 -22.15 10.95
CA PHE A 104 -12.05 -20.83 11.03
C PHE A 104 -10.53 -20.92 11.15
N ALA A 105 -10.01 -21.85 11.96
CA ALA A 105 -8.57 -22.04 12.11
C ALA A 105 -7.89 -22.51 10.81
N PHE A 106 -8.58 -23.30 9.98
CA PHE A 106 -8.07 -23.81 8.70
C PHE A 106 -8.46 -22.98 7.48
N LYS A 107 -9.22 -21.89 7.67
CA LYS A 107 -9.75 -21.06 6.58
C LYS A 107 -8.67 -20.64 5.59
N ASP A 108 -7.56 -20.10 6.09
CA ASP A 108 -6.49 -19.56 5.23
C ASP A 108 -5.73 -20.65 4.46
N ILE A 109 -5.60 -21.84 5.06
CA ILE A 109 -4.97 -23.00 4.40
C ILE A 109 -5.85 -23.45 3.24
N PHE A 110 -7.16 -23.60 3.48
CA PHE A 110 -8.11 -24.01 2.46
C PHE A 110 -8.23 -22.97 1.35
N GLN A 111 -8.25 -21.69 1.70
CA GLN A 111 -8.31 -20.58 0.73
C GLN A 111 -7.09 -20.59 -0.20
N ASN A 112 -5.87 -20.73 0.33
CA ASN A 112 -4.66 -20.80 -0.50
C ASN A 112 -4.59 -22.06 -1.36
N PHE A 113 -5.05 -23.20 -0.84
CA PHE A 113 -5.14 -24.44 -1.60
C PHE A 113 -6.10 -24.30 -2.79
N LEU A 114 -7.32 -23.83 -2.55
CA LEU A 114 -8.32 -23.66 -3.60
C LEU A 114 -7.86 -22.63 -4.64
N ALA A 115 -7.27 -21.51 -4.19
CA ALA A 115 -6.68 -20.53 -5.09
C ALA A 115 -5.56 -21.14 -5.94
N GLY A 116 -4.69 -21.99 -5.37
CA GLY A 116 -3.66 -22.69 -6.12
C GLY A 116 -4.21 -23.62 -7.19
N VAL A 117 -5.24 -24.41 -6.86
CA VAL A 117 -5.94 -25.26 -7.82
C VAL A 117 -6.57 -24.43 -8.94
N LEU A 118 -7.23 -23.32 -8.60
CA LEU A 118 -7.87 -22.45 -9.59
C LEU A 118 -6.85 -21.76 -10.50
N LEU A 119 -5.73 -21.27 -9.96
CA LEU A 119 -4.65 -20.69 -10.77
C LEU A 119 -4.10 -21.70 -11.80
N LEU A 120 -3.97 -22.97 -11.42
CA LEU A 120 -3.52 -24.03 -12.33
C LEU A 120 -4.59 -24.42 -13.36
N LEU A 121 -5.87 -24.32 -13.02
CA LEU A 121 -6.98 -24.67 -13.92
C LEU A 121 -7.32 -23.55 -14.90
N THR A 122 -7.36 -22.30 -14.44
CA THR A 122 -7.73 -21.15 -15.27
C THR A 122 -6.55 -20.48 -15.94
N GLU A 123 -5.32 -20.79 -15.51
CA GLU A 123 -4.05 -20.28 -16.05
C GLU A 123 -4.09 -18.77 -16.40
N PRO A 124 -4.44 -17.86 -15.47
CA PRO A 124 -4.44 -16.42 -15.77
C PRO A 124 -3.02 -15.90 -16.09
N PHE A 125 -2.01 -16.65 -15.64
CA PHE A 125 -0.61 -16.56 -16.03
C PHE A 125 0.00 -17.96 -15.91
N ARG A 126 1.12 -18.19 -16.59
CA ARG A 126 1.82 -19.47 -16.66
C ARG A 126 3.20 -19.40 -16.04
N ILE A 127 3.79 -20.57 -15.83
CA ILE A 127 5.21 -20.68 -15.51
C ILE A 127 6.01 -20.07 -16.67
N ASN A 128 7.02 -19.28 -16.34
CA ASN A 128 7.83 -18.43 -17.23
C ASN A 128 7.18 -17.12 -17.70
N ASP A 129 5.95 -16.81 -17.31
CA ASP A 129 5.42 -15.46 -17.54
C ASP A 129 6.10 -14.43 -16.65
N GLN A 130 6.23 -13.21 -17.16
CA GLN A 130 6.68 -12.06 -16.36
C GLN A 130 5.46 -11.34 -15.82
N ILE A 131 5.30 -11.34 -14.50
CA ILE A 131 4.16 -10.75 -13.82
C ILE A 131 4.59 -9.62 -12.89
N LYS A 132 3.69 -8.65 -12.71
CA LYS A 132 3.79 -7.61 -11.70
C LYS A 132 2.61 -7.72 -10.73
N TYR A 133 2.94 -7.84 -9.46
CA TYR A 133 1.99 -7.85 -8.35
C TYR A 133 2.49 -6.93 -7.24
N LYS A 134 1.74 -5.85 -6.95
CA LYS A 134 2.18 -4.78 -6.03
C LYS A 134 3.59 -4.28 -6.42
N ASP A 135 4.53 -4.30 -5.47
CA ASP A 135 5.92 -3.89 -5.65
C ASP A 135 6.82 -5.02 -6.17
N PHE A 136 6.26 -6.22 -6.39
CA PHE A 136 7.01 -7.37 -6.88
C PHE A 136 6.82 -7.54 -8.38
N GLU A 137 7.92 -7.60 -9.11
CA GLU A 137 7.92 -7.84 -10.56
C GLU A 137 9.01 -8.86 -10.90
N GLY A 138 8.66 -9.87 -11.69
CA GLY A 138 9.59 -10.95 -12.00
C GLY A 138 8.97 -12.07 -12.82
N THR A 139 9.74 -13.13 -13.03
CA THR A 139 9.34 -14.31 -13.79
C THR A 139 8.77 -15.38 -12.87
N VAL A 140 7.62 -15.97 -13.21
CA VAL A 140 7.01 -17.08 -12.47
C VAL A 140 7.89 -18.33 -12.61
N GLU A 141 8.44 -18.82 -11.50
CA GLU A 141 9.25 -20.05 -11.49
C GLU A 141 8.40 -21.30 -11.26
N ASN A 142 7.44 -21.23 -10.34
CA ASN A 142 6.63 -22.39 -9.94
C ASN A 142 5.32 -21.96 -9.26
N ILE A 143 4.25 -22.71 -9.51
CA ILE A 143 2.94 -22.58 -8.84
C ILE A 143 2.76 -23.83 -7.97
N GLN A 144 2.92 -23.68 -6.65
CA GLN A 144 2.70 -24.77 -5.68
C GLN A 144 1.28 -24.73 -5.12
N THR A 145 0.92 -25.72 -4.31
CA THR A 145 -0.43 -25.82 -3.72
C THR A 145 -0.83 -24.62 -2.87
N ARG A 146 0.11 -24.00 -2.12
CA ARG A 146 -0.18 -22.87 -1.21
C ARG A 146 0.31 -21.52 -1.70
N ALA A 147 1.33 -21.49 -2.55
CA ALA A 147 2.02 -20.27 -2.94
C ALA A 147 2.63 -20.40 -4.33
N THR A 148 2.76 -19.25 -5.00
CA THR A 148 3.46 -19.10 -6.27
C THR A 148 4.79 -18.43 -6.00
N THR A 149 5.83 -18.91 -6.66
CA THR A 149 7.19 -18.39 -6.52
C THR A 149 7.57 -17.63 -7.78
N ILE A 150 8.03 -16.40 -7.62
CA ILE A 150 8.58 -15.57 -8.70
C ILE A 150 10.05 -15.26 -8.44
N LYS A 151 10.84 -15.15 -9.51
CA LYS A 151 12.21 -14.66 -9.49
C LYS A 151 12.24 -13.23 -10.01
N THR A 152 12.61 -12.28 -9.15
CA THR A 152 12.75 -10.88 -9.50
C THR A 152 13.96 -10.65 -10.41
N TYR A 153 13.97 -9.51 -11.12
CA TYR A 153 15.05 -9.19 -12.07
C TYR A 153 16.42 -8.99 -11.40
N ASP A 154 16.45 -8.69 -10.11
CA ASP A 154 17.67 -8.60 -9.29
C ASP A 154 18.06 -9.94 -8.63
N GLY A 155 17.42 -11.05 -9.03
CA GLY A 155 17.81 -12.40 -8.65
C GLY A 155 17.27 -12.90 -7.31
N ARG A 156 16.35 -12.18 -6.66
CA ARG A 156 15.69 -12.63 -5.43
C ARG A 156 14.50 -13.53 -5.74
N ARG A 157 14.17 -14.41 -4.79
CA ARG A 157 12.98 -15.26 -4.83
C ARG A 157 11.89 -14.68 -3.94
N VAL A 158 10.73 -14.39 -4.52
CA VAL A 158 9.55 -13.91 -3.80
C VAL A 158 8.50 -15.01 -3.80
N VAL A 159 7.97 -15.34 -2.62
CA VAL A 159 6.95 -16.37 -2.41
C VAL A 159 5.64 -15.68 -2.06
N ILE A 160 4.66 -15.77 -2.95
CA ILE A 160 3.37 -15.07 -2.83
C ILE A 160 2.28 -16.10 -2.54
N PRO A 161 1.45 -15.92 -1.48
CA PRO A 161 0.31 -16.79 -1.23
C PRO A 161 -0.63 -16.84 -2.46
N ASN A 162 -1.09 -18.03 -2.85
CA ASN A 162 -1.93 -18.17 -4.03
C ASN A 162 -3.23 -17.36 -3.93
N ALA A 163 -3.79 -17.27 -2.72
CA ALA A 163 -4.98 -16.47 -2.48
C ALA A 163 -4.78 -14.99 -2.86
N GLU A 164 -3.59 -14.44 -2.62
CA GLU A 164 -3.28 -13.06 -2.98
C GLU A 164 -3.25 -12.85 -4.50
N LEU A 165 -2.65 -13.78 -5.26
CA LEU A 165 -2.59 -13.68 -6.72
C LEU A 165 -3.93 -13.95 -7.40
N PHE A 166 -4.78 -14.78 -6.79
CA PHE A 166 -6.09 -15.11 -7.35
C PHE A 166 -7.13 -14.00 -7.12
N ILE A 167 -7.09 -13.34 -5.96
CA ILE A 167 -8.11 -12.34 -5.57
C ILE A 167 -7.79 -10.95 -6.11
N ASN A 168 -6.51 -10.60 -6.22
CA ASN A 168 -6.09 -9.26 -6.61
C ASN A 168 -5.72 -9.18 -8.10
N ALA A 169 -5.71 -7.96 -8.64
CA ALA A 169 -5.23 -7.72 -9.99
C ALA A 169 -3.73 -8.03 -10.10
N VAL A 170 -3.37 -8.78 -11.13
CA VAL A 170 -1.99 -9.13 -11.51
C VAL A 170 -1.79 -8.66 -12.95
N THR A 171 -0.73 -7.89 -13.20
CA THR A 171 -0.37 -7.52 -14.58
C THR A 171 0.56 -8.59 -15.14
N VAL A 172 0.19 -9.18 -16.27
CA VAL A 172 1.01 -10.17 -16.97
C VAL A 172 1.67 -9.48 -18.15
N ASN A 173 2.94 -9.10 -17.99
CA ASN A 173 3.69 -8.36 -19.01
C ASN A 173 3.85 -9.16 -20.31
N THR A 174 3.82 -10.48 -20.23
CA THR A 174 4.02 -11.42 -21.35
C THR A 174 2.72 -12.09 -21.84
N ALA A 175 1.55 -11.62 -21.41
CA ALA A 175 0.27 -12.22 -21.82
C ALA A 175 -0.01 -12.08 -23.33
N TYR A 176 0.53 -11.04 -23.95
CA TYR A 176 0.44 -10.81 -25.39
C TYR A 176 1.83 -10.82 -26.00
N ASP A 177 1.91 -11.00 -27.31
CA ASP A 177 3.16 -11.03 -28.08
C ASP A 177 3.87 -9.67 -28.21
N GLN A 178 3.11 -8.59 -28.03
CA GLN A 178 3.58 -7.22 -28.26
C GLN A 178 3.25 -6.36 -27.05
N ARG A 179 4.14 -5.42 -26.73
CA ARG A 179 3.94 -4.45 -25.65
C ARG A 179 4.26 -3.06 -26.14
N ARG A 180 3.39 -2.11 -25.81
CA ARG A 180 3.61 -0.69 -26.09
C ARG A 180 4.44 -0.05 -25.00
N LEU A 181 5.47 0.68 -25.42
CA LEU A 181 6.33 1.51 -24.60
C LEU A 181 5.99 2.98 -24.85
N GLN A 182 6.33 3.82 -23.88
CA GLN A 182 6.22 5.27 -24.04
C GLN A 182 7.30 5.98 -23.22
N TYR A 183 7.72 7.13 -23.72
CA TYR A 183 8.62 8.04 -23.01
C TYR A 183 8.30 9.48 -23.40
N ASP A 184 8.39 10.40 -22.44
CA ASP A 184 8.07 11.81 -22.64
C ASP A 184 9.37 12.61 -22.79
N ILE A 185 9.51 13.30 -23.93
CA ILE A 185 10.65 14.15 -24.27
C ILE A 185 10.19 15.61 -24.26
N GLY A 186 10.87 16.47 -23.52
CA GLY A 186 10.64 17.91 -23.56
C GLY A 186 11.49 18.57 -24.65
N ILE A 187 10.87 19.43 -25.46
CA ILE A 187 11.56 20.33 -26.41
C ILE A 187 11.38 21.80 -25.99
N GLY A 188 12.21 22.70 -26.49
CA GLY A 188 12.09 24.13 -26.24
C GLY A 188 10.80 24.72 -26.81
N TYR A 189 10.27 25.77 -26.16
CA TYR A 189 9.07 26.47 -26.63
C TYR A 189 9.25 27.18 -27.98
N GLY A 190 10.49 27.50 -28.34
CA GLY A 190 10.84 28.12 -29.61
C GLY A 190 11.02 27.13 -30.76
N ASP A 191 11.07 25.82 -30.48
CA ASP A 191 11.34 24.79 -31.49
C ASP A 191 10.10 24.46 -32.33
N ASP A 192 10.34 24.04 -33.58
CA ASP A 192 9.27 23.56 -34.45
C ASP A 192 8.79 22.17 -34.01
N ILE A 193 7.60 22.14 -33.41
CA ILE A 193 6.94 20.92 -32.93
C ILE A 193 6.73 19.90 -34.05
N ALA A 194 6.41 20.33 -35.28
CA ALA A 194 6.18 19.42 -36.39
C ALA A 194 7.48 18.75 -36.82
N ALA A 195 8.58 19.51 -36.88
CA ALA A 195 9.92 18.99 -37.17
C ALA A 195 10.38 18.00 -36.07
N ALA A 196 10.21 18.36 -34.80
CA ALA A 196 10.56 17.50 -33.67
C ALA A 196 9.80 16.17 -33.70
N ARG A 197 8.48 16.20 -33.93
CA ARG A 197 7.66 14.98 -34.04
C ARG A 197 8.13 14.08 -35.18
N LYS A 198 8.46 14.66 -36.33
CA LYS A 198 8.96 13.91 -37.49
C LYS A 198 10.26 13.20 -37.15
N LEU A 199 11.23 13.91 -36.56
CA LEU A 199 12.53 13.35 -36.18
C LEU A 199 12.40 12.26 -35.10
N ILE A 200 11.49 12.43 -34.13
CA ILE A 200 11.20 11.42 -33.10
C ILE A 200 10.64 10.14 -33.74
N ILE A 201 9.71 10.26 -34.70
CA ILE A 201 9.17 9.10 -35.42
C ILE A 201 10.24 8.41 -36.27
N GLU A 202 11.06 9.18 -37.00
CA GLU A 202 12.18 8.65 -37.77
C GLU A 202 13.18 7.91 -36.87
N ALA A 203 13.52 8.47 -35.70
CA ALA A 203 14.38 7.83 -34.70
C ALA A 203 13.83 6.47 -34.24
N MET A 204 12.53 6.41 -33.95
CA MET A 204 11.88 5.17 -33.51
C MET A 204 11.81 4.13 -34.64
N GLN A 205 11.63 4.54 -35.89
CA GLN A 205 11.58 3.64 -37.04
C GLN A 205 12.96 3.07 -37.43
N GLU A 206 14.04 3.79 -37.12
CA GLU A 206 15.41 3.32 -37.32
C GLU A 206 15.87 2.30 -36.26
N ALA A 207 15.19 2.26 -35.10
CA ALA A 207 15.55 1.37 -34.02
C ALA A 207 15.17 -0.10 -34.34
N PRO A 208 16.11 -1.06 -34.39
CA PRO A 208 15.87 -2.47 -34.76
C PRO A 208 14.85 -3.20 -33.89
N ASN A 209 14.72 -2.84 -32.61
CA ASN A 209 13.80 -3.50 -31.68
C ASN A 209 12.39 -2.89 -31.66
N VAL A 210 12.11 -1.93 -32.54
CA VAL A 210 10.81 -1.27 -32.67
C VAL A 210 10.02 -1.88 -33.83
N LEU A 211 8.74 -2.16 -33.57
CA LEU A 211 7.84 -2.63 -34.60
C LEU A 211 7.40 -1.48 -35.52
N ASN A 212 7.39 -1.77 -36.82
CA ASN A 212 6.85 -0.86 -37.85
C ASN A 212 5.31 -0.89 -37.92
N ASP A 213 4.70 -1.99 -37.46
CA ASP A 213 3.25 -2.13 -37.33
C ASP A 213 2.92 -2.72 -35.95
N PRO A 214 2.24 -1.95 -35.06
CA PRO A 214 1.70 -0.60 -35.26
C PRO A 214 2.79 0.47 -35.41
N VAL A 215 2.51 1.50 -36.24
CA VAL A 215 3.44 2.60 -36.51
C VAL A 215 3.75 3.38 -35.22
N PRO A 216 5.02 3.75 -34.96
CA PRO A 216 5.38 4.62 -33.85
C PRO A 216 4.72 6.00 -33.93
N GLU A 217 4.42 6.60 -32.78
CA GLU A 217 3.71 7.87 -32.69
C GLU A 217 4.46 8.87 -31.82
N ALA A 218 4.47 10.13 -32.23
CA ALA A 218 4.89 11.26 -31.41
C ALA A 218 3.67 12.15 -31.14
N LEU A 219 3.26 12.29 -29.88
CA LEU A 219 2.09 13.07 -29.47
C LEU A 219 2.48 14.20 -28.53
N ILE A 220 1.94 15.40 -28.76
CA ILE A 220 2.07 16.48 -27.79
C ILE A 220 1.15 16.15 -26.62
N VAL A 221 1.69 16.07 -25.41
CA VAL A 221 0.93 15.65 -24.20
C VAL A 221 0.82 16.73 -23.15
N ASP A 222 1.77 17.67 -23.11
CA ASP A 222 1.79 18.72 -22.09
C ASP A 222 2.59 19.94 -22.56
N LEU A 223 2.20 21.12 -22.07
CA LEU A 223 2.93 22.38 -22.22
C LEU A 223 3.43 22.76 -20.82
N ALA A 224 4.57 22.20 -20.43
CA ALA A 224 5.11 22.27 -19.08
C ALA A 224 5.90 23.57 -18.85
N GLY A 225 6.24 23.89 -17.59
CA GLY A 225 6.81 25.19 -17.22
C GLY A 225 8.10 25.63 -17.95
N SER A 226 8.85 24.71 -18.57
CA SER A 226 10.05 25.05 -19.36
C SER A 226 10.15 24.27 -20.68
N SER A 227 9.16 23.45 -21.04
CA SER A 227 9.24 22.58 -22.22
C SER A 227 7.86 22.23 -22.80
N VAL A 228 7.82 21.98 -24.10
CA VAL A 228 6.71 21.28 -24.76
C VAL A 228 6.99 19.78 -24.70
N ASN A 229 6.15 19.02 -23.98
CA ASN A 229 6.37 17.59 -23.79
C ASN A 229 5.71 16.79 -24.92
N ILE A 230 6.53 16.02 -25.64
CA ILE A 230 6.14 15.11 -26.69
C ILE A 230 6.34 13.68 -26.18
N ARG A 231 5.24 12.92 -26.14
CA ARG A 231 5.25 11.48 -25.85
C ARG A 231 5.58 10.68 -27.10
N ALA A 232 6.73 10.04 -27.09
CA ALA A 232 7.10 9.00 -28.03
C ALA A 232 6.42 7.68 -27.60
N ARG A 233 5.71 7.00 -28.52
CA ARG A 233 5.08 5.71 -28.29
C ARG A 233 5.48 4.74 -29.38
N TRP A 234 5.88 3.54 -28.98
CA TRP A 234 6.29 2.50 -29.92
C TRP A 234 5.97 1.11 -29.35
N TRP A 235 5.98 0.10 -30.21
CA TRP A 235 5.70 -1.28 -29.83
C TRP A 235 6.94 -2.15 -29.98
N ILE A 236 7.09 -3.14 -29.12
CA ILE A 236 8.18 -4.12 -29.14
C ILE A 236 7.64 -5.56 -29.21
N LYS A 237 8.45 -6.48 -29.75
CA LYS A 237 8.25 -7.93 -29.71
C LYS A 237 9.62 -8.61 -29.65
N PRO A 238 9.91 -9.47 -28.66
CA PRO A 238 9.02 -9.94 -27.59
C PRO A 238 8.85 -8.91 -26.45
N PRO A 239 7.82 -9.04 -25.60
CA PRO A 239 7.47 -8.02 -24.60
C PRO A 239 8.13 -8.24 -23.24
N ARG A 240 9.31 -8.86 -23.21
CA ARG A 240 10.00 -9.17 -21.95
C ARG A 240 10.71 -7.92 -21.42
N ARG A 241 11.05 -7.96 -20.13
CA ARG A 241 11.74 -6.86 -19.46
C ARG A 241 13.09 -6.52 -20.09
N ALA A 242 13.83 -7.50 -20.58
CA ALA A 242 15.11 -7.28 -21.25
C ALA A 242 14.91 -6.47 -22.55
N ASP A 243 14.04 -6.96 -23.44
CA ASP A 243 13.72 -6.29 -24.71
C ASP A 243 13.15 -4.87 -24.50
N PHE A 244 12.35 -4.67 -23.43
CA PHE A 244 11.90 -3.35 -23.02
C PHE A 244 13.07 -2.40 -22.74
N MET A 245 14.06 -2.86 -21.97
CA MET A 245 15.19 -2.02 -21.56
C MET A 245 16.10 -1.71 -22.74
N ASP A 246 16.39 -2.72 -23.56
CA ASP A 246 17.25 -2.58 -24.74
C ASP A 246 16.61 -1.62 -25.76
N SER A 247 15.33 -1.80 -26.08
CA SER A 247 14.59 -0.92 -26.99
C SER A 247 14.49 0.51 -26.45
N GLN A 248 14.22 0.68 -25.16
CA GLN A 248 14.14 2.02 -24.56
C GLN A 248 15.48 2.74 -24.61
N ASN A 249 16.58 2.07 -24.28
CA ASN A 249 17.91 2.67 -24.36
C ASN A 249 18.22 3.16 -25.78
N GLU A 250 18.02 2.29 -26.76
CA GLU A 250 18.30 2.57 -28.17
C GLU A 250 17.44 3.71 -28.74
N VAL A 251 16.13 3.67 -28.50
CA VAL A 251 15.21 4.72 -28.96
C VAL A 251 15.58 6.08 -28.37
N LEU A 252 15.89 6.14 -27.07
CA LEU A 252 16.24 7.41 -26.42
C LEU A 252 17.57 7.98 -26.91
N GLU A 253 18.56 7.12 -27.16
CA GLU A 253 19.82 7.53 -27.75
C GLU A 253 19.63 8.12 -29.16
N LEU A 254 18.88 7.43 -30.03
CA LEU A 254 18.59 7.89 -31.38
C LEU A 254 17.79 9.20 -31.40
N ILE A 255 16.76 9.31 -30.55
CA ILE A 255 15.96 10.53 -30.42
C ILE A 255 16.86 11.70 -30.01
N LYS A 256 17.65 11.53 -28.94
CA LYS A 256 18.54 12.58 -28.45
C LYS A 256 19.51 13.05 -29.54
N ASN A 257 20.15 12.10 -30.23
CA ASN A 257 21.14 12.40 -31.26
C ASN A 257 20.52 13.14 -32.46
N LYS A 258 19.35 12.70 -32.95
CA LYS A 258 18.65 13.34 -34.07
C LYS A 258 18.12 14.74 -33.73
N LEU A 259 17.50 14.91 -32.56
CA LEU A 259 17.00 16.22 -32.13
C LEU A 259 18.15 17.22 -31.99
N THR A 260 19.23 16.81 -31.33
CA THR A 260 20.42 17.67 -31.15
C THR A 260 21.09 18.01 -32.49
N ALA A 261 21.22 17.05 -33.40
CA ALA A 261 21.79 17.28 -34.73
C ALA A 261 20.95 18.21 -35.61
N ALA A 262 19.63 18.24 -35.39
CA ALA A 262 18.71 19.16 -36.05
C ALA A 262 18.62 20.54 -35.37
N GLY A 263 19.35 20.75 -34.26
CA GLY A 263 19.34 22.01 -33.52
C GLY A 263 18.08 22.22 -32.67
N ILE A 264 17.30 21.17 -32.39
CA ILE A 264 16.15 21.22 -31.47
C ILE A 264 16.67 21.19 -30.04
N ASP A 265 16.23 22.15 -29.23
CA ASP A 265 16.69 22.28 -27.86
C ASP A 265 16.03 21.24 -26.94
N LEU A 266 16.83 20.70 -26.02
CA LEU A 266 16.38 19.82 -24.94
C LEU A 266 16.57 20.60 -23.64
N PRO A 267 15.59 21.45 -23.27
CA PRO A 267 15.80 22.52 -22.32
C PRO A 267 16.07 21.99 -20.91
N PHE A 268 16.98 22.67 -20.22
CA PHE A 268 17.09 22.55 -18.77
C PHE A 268 15.92 23.28 -18.09
N PRO A 269 15.61 22.97 -16.81
CA PRO A 269 14.69 23.78 -16.03
C PRO A 269 15.08 25.26 -16.09
N THR A 270 14.19 26.09 -16.64
CA THR A 270 14.46 27.52 -16.86
C THR A 270 13.78 28.33 -15.76
N GLN A 271 14.51 29.29 -15.20
CA GLN A 271 13.97 30.26 -14.25
C GLN A 271 14.12 31.67 -14.80
N GLN A 272 13.01 32.41 -14.83
CA GLN A 272 13.04 33.83 -15.11
C GLN A 272 13.25 34.57 -13.79
N ILE A 273 14.43 35.16 -13.60
CA ILE A 273 14.73 36.03 -12.46
C ILE A 273 14.54 37.48 -12.92
N LEU A 274 13.48 38.11 -12.44
CA LEU A 274 13.26 39.54 -12.64
C LEU A 274 14.01 40.30 -11.55
N TRP A 275 15.10 40.97 -11.93
CA TRP A 275 15.83 41.86 -11.03
C TRP A 275 15.11 43.21 -11.00
N HIS A 276 14.70 43.65 -9.81
CA HIS A 276 14.15 44.98 -9.58
C HIS A 276 15.15 45.78 -8.74
N ASP A 277 15.54 46.95 -9.21
CA ASP A 277 16.39 47.86 -8.43
C ASP A 277 15.58 48.79 -7.51
N GLN A 278 14.25 48.85 -7.65
CA GLN A 278 13.34 49.73 -6.89
C GLN A 278 13.80 51.21 -6.84
N THR A 279 14.62 51.64 -7.81
CA THR A 279 15.23 52.98 -7.79
C THR A 279 14.45 54.03 -8.58
N GLU A 280 13.51 53.63 -9.44
CA GLU A 280 12.69 54.58 -10.19
C GLU A 280 11.63 55.26 -9.29
N GLU A 281 11.40 56.56 -9.51
CA GLU A 281 10.35 57.33 -8.79
C GLU A 281 8.95 56.70 -8.95
N THR A 282 8.70 56.03 -10.07
CA THR A 282 7.47 55.33 -10.44
C THR A 282 7.31 53.98 -9.75
N ASP A 283 8.41 53.33 -9.38
CA ASP A 283 8.41 52.01 -8.74
C ASP A 283 7.95 52.05 -7.27
N GLY A 284 7.87 53.26 -6.70
CA GLY A 284 7.24 53.54 -5.41
C GLY A 284 5.71 53.75 -5.49
N ASN A 285 5.16 54.01 -6.69
CA ASN A 285 3.73 54.27 -6.83
C ASN A 285 2.97 52.94 -6.93
N ARG A 286 2.21 52.61 -5.89
CA ARG A 286 1.45 51.35 -5.79
C ARG A 286 0.02 51.51 -6.31
N GLN A 287 -0.37 52.71 -6.74
CA GLN A 287 -1.69 53.00 -7.31
C GLN A 287 -1.77 52.70 -8.81
N THR A 288 -0.63 52.51 -9.47
CA THR A 288 -0.53 52.20 -10.90
C THR A 288 -0.20 50.72 -11.13
N GLN A 289 -0.53 50.21 -12.32
CA GLN A 289 -0.15 48.86 -12.75
C GLN A 289 1.39 48.76 -12.74
N ARG A 290 1.91 47.68 -12.15
CA ARG A 290 3.36 47.41 -12.09
C ARG A 290 3.65 46.16 -12.88
N GLU A 291 4.36 46.25 -13.99
CA GLU A 291 4.95 45.13 -14.73
C GLU A 291 4.22 43.77 -14.57
N GLY A 292 2.94 43.70 -14.99
CA GLY A 292 2.12 42.49 -14.94
C GLY A 292 1.22 42.29 -13.71
N TRP A 293 1.46 43.02 -12.61
CA TRP A 293 0.58 43.08 -11.44
C TRP A 293 -0.53 44.13 -11.63
N PRO A 294 -1.81 43.75 -11.50
CA PRO A 294 -2.92 44.70 -11.63
C PRO A 294 -2.88 45.73 -10.49
N ALA A 295 -3.27 46.98 -10.80
CA ALA A 295 -3.41 48.03 -9.79
C ALA A 295 -4.42 47.61 -8.71
N GLY A 296 -4.05 47.75 -7.43
CA GLY A 296 -4.94 47.46 -6.32
C GLY A 296 -6.16 48.39 -6.31
N LYS A 297 -7.36 47.85 -6.06
CA LYS A 297 -8.63 48.63 -6.03
C LYS A 297 -8.86 49.40 -4.73
N GLY A 298 -7.99 49.25 -3.74
CA GLY A 298 -8.12 49.86 -2.41
C GLY A 298 -7.16 51.02 -2.20
N GLU A 299 -7.37 51.79 -1.12
CA GLU A 299 -6.43 52.82 -0.70
C GLU A 299 -5.07 52.18 -0.42
N VAL A 300 -4.08 52.61 -1.19
CA VAL A 300 -2.72 52.15 -1.01
C VAL A 300 -2.15 52.79 0.27
N PRO A 301 -1.55 51.99 1.18
CA PRO A 301 -0.78 52.53 2.29
C PRO A 301 0.34 53.45 1.78
N ARG A 302 0.38 54.68 2.31
CA ARG A 302 1.37 55.71 1.94
C ARG A 302 2.79 55.18 2.12
N SER A 303 3.72 55.69 1.32
CA SER A 303 5.13 55.31 1.45
C SER A 303 5.70 55.83 2.78
N ARG A 304 6.66 55.10 3.37
CA ARG A 304 7.32 55.52 4.61
C ARG A 304 7.99 56.89 4.50
N ALA A 305 8.46 57.26 3.31
CA ALA A 305 9.08 58.55 3.04
C ALA A 305 8.07 59.70 3.13
N GLN A 306 6.89 59.55 2.50
CA GLN A 306 5.81 60.54 2.53
C GLN A 306 5.30 60.79 3.95
N VAL A 307 5.09 59.72 4.73
CA VAL A 307 4.64 59.83 6.13
C VAL A 307 5.67 60.57 6.99
N ARG A 308 6.97 60.42 6.72
CA ARG A 308 8.03 61.14 7.44
C ARG A 308 8.09 62.62 7.05
N ALA A 309 8.02 62.93 5.77
CA ALA A 309 8.03 64.31 5.27
C ALA A 309 6.85 65.12 5.82
N GLU A 310 5.64 64.57 5.79
CA GLU A 310 4.45 65.23 6.36
C GLU A 310 4.56 65.42 7.88
N ALA A 311 5.13 64.44 8.60
CA ALA A 311 5.36 64.55 10.04
C ALA A 311 6.38 65.65 10.39
N GLU A 312 7.40 65.84 9.53
CA GLU A 312 8.36 66.94 9.66
C GLU A 312 7.72 68.30 9.33
N GLU A 313 6.92 68.38 8.26
CA GLU A 313 6.17 69.60 7.92
C GLU A 313 5.17 69.99 9.01
N GLN A 314 4.43 69.02 9.57
CA GLN A 314 3.52 69.26 10.68
C GLN A 314 4.28 69.75 11.91
N ARG A 315 5.45 69.17 12.22
CA ARG A 315 6.32 69.66 13.31
C ARG A 315 6.77 71.10 13.08
N GLN A 316 7.10 71.47 11.84
CA GLN A 316 7.52 72.83 11.49
C GLN A 316 6.35 73.83 11.56
N GLN A 317 5.14 73.44 11.14
CA GLN A 317 3.94 74.27 11.24
C GLN A 317 3.49 74.45 12.70
N LEU A 318 3.61 73.42 13.54
CA LEU A 318 3.37 73.52 14.98
C LEU A 318 4.41 74.42 15.68
N ALA A 319 5.63 74.47 15.16
CA ALA A 319 6.66 75.37 15.67
C ALA A 319 6.42 76.83 15.25
N SER A 320 5.86 77.09 14.07
CA SER A 320 5.58 78.45 13.57
C SER A 320 4.29 79.06 14.14
N ASN A 321 3.29 78.24 14.50
CA ASN A 321 1.99 78.71 14.97
C ASN A 321 1.89 78.84 16.51
N LYS A 322 3.04 78.86 17.19
CA LYS A 322 3.11 78.99 18.66
C LYS A 322 2.87 80.47 19.05
N PRO A 323 1.80 80.80 19.81
CA PRO A 323 1.58 82.18 20.24
C PRO A 323 2.73 82.65 21.14
N GLU A 324 3.09 83.94 21.03
CA GLU A 324 4.13 84.57 21.86
C GLU A 324 3.94 84.23 23.35
N PRO A 325 5.02 83.94 24.07
CA PRO A 325 4.92 83.53 25.46
C PRO A 325 4.36 84.67 26.32
N ARG A 326 3.18 84.45 26.92
CA ARG A 326 2.69 85.27 28.05
C ARG A 326 3.79 85.34 29.10
N GLN A 327 4.21 86.55 29.44
CA GLN A 327 5.13 86.82 30.55
C GLN A 327 4.52 86.28 31.85
N LEU A 328 4.96 85.10 32.27
CA LEU A 328 4.66 84.53 33.57
C LEU A 328 5.73 85.01 34.56
N THR A 329 5.30 85.91 35.44
CA THR A 329 5.99 86.37 36.64
C THR A 329 6.54 85.21 37.45
N LYS A 330 7.84 85.26 37.74
CA LYS A 330 8.57 84.33 38.62
C LYS A 330 7.92 84.31 40.00
N SER A 331 7.32 83.18 40.36
CA SER A 331 7.00 82.83 41.75
C SER A 331 7.73 81.53 42.04
N THR A 332 8.74 81.63 42.89
CA THR A 332 9.64 80.59 43.32
C THR A 332 8.91 79.60 44.22
N GLU A 333 8.83 78.33 43.84
CA GLU A 333 8.59 77.27 44.82
C GLU A 333 9.43 76.04 44.49
N LYS A 334 10.43 75.81 45.35
CA LYS A 334 11.28 74.62 45.37
C LYS A 334 10.49 73.52 46.08
N LEU A 335 10.27 72.38 45.44
CA LEU A 335 10.18 71.10 46.15
C LEU A 335 10.94 70.01 45.38
N GLN A 336 11.78 69.33 46.14
CA GLN A 336 12.74 68.29 45.76
C GLN A 336 12.06 66.90 45.66
N PRO A 337 12.77 65.87 45.16
CA PRO A 337 12.19 64.78 44.37
C PRO A 337 11.71 63.59 45.21
N GLU A 338 10.75 62.83 44.67
CA GLU A 338 10.45 61.47 45.13
C GLU A 338 11.09 60.40 44.20
N PRO A 339 11.48 59.24 44.75
CA PRO A 339 12.45 58.34 44.13
C PRO A 339 11.83 57.27 43.23
N ARG A 340 12.65 56.75 42.30
CA ARG A 340 12.36 55.58 41.45
C ARG A 340 12.14 54.33 42.30
N GLN A 341 11.17 53.50 41.89
CA GLN A 341 11.22 52.06 42.10
C GLN A 341 11.23 51.31 40.75
N PRO A 342 11.99 50.20 40.62
CA PRO A 342 12.21 49.49 39.35
C PRO A 342 11.44 48.17 39.23
N GLN A 343 11.58 47.55 38.05
CA GLN A 343 11.27 46.14 37.68
C GLN A 343 9.78 45.83 37.40
N ALA A 344 9.43 44.91 36.50
CA ALA A 344 10.19 43.79 35.98
C ALA A 344 9.81 43.43 34.54
N ASP A 345 10.80 42.86 33.86
CA ASP A 345 10.68 42.01 32.68
C ASP A 345 9.71 40.85 32.90
N SER A 346 8.96 40.48 31.86
CA SER A 346 8.60 39.08 31.64
C SER A 346 8.51 38.79 30.15
N VAL A 347 9.52 38.08 29.70
CA VAL A 347 9.63 37.32 28.45
C VAL A 347 8.50 36.29 28.36
N SER A 348 7.91 36.16 27.17
CA SER A 348 7.48 34.89 26.57
C SER A 348 7.42 35.07 25.06
#